data_AF-A0AAV0M3C5-F1
#
_entry.id   AF-A0AAV0M3C5-F1
#
_cell.length_a   1.000
_cell.length_b   1.000
_cell.length_c   1.000
_cell.angle_alpha   90.00
_cell.angle_beta   90.00
_cell.angle_gamma   90.00
#
_symmetry.space_group_name_H-M   'P 1'
#
loop_
_entity.id
_entity.type
_entity.pdbx_description
1 polymer ?
#
loop_
_entity_poly.entity_id
_entity_poly.type
_entity_poly.pdbx_seq_one_letter_code
_entity_poly.pdbx_strand_id
1 'polypeptide(L)'
;MASLITLLLIFLSFPSQSSSSVSQPRSLRIFRSPEPRSKKTPIGSSSAGQIPAQIAQSCSATRFPDICRSSLANSAAALQKHPTPIDLIQSAISISSSNLSVAQSMVKSIMGSSSNINRATAAKNCVEVLANSQHRIQSTAAGEALRRGGGGIKDARAWMSAALLYQYDCRNSLMYANDTSLTAQTMSFLDSLMTLTSNALSMLVAYDVYGDETGSWAPPKTERDGFWEKSGGEAGPGPVGFPSGLNPAKTVCKSGGGGGCDYETVQAAVDSAPDNLPSGGRKFVIRIKEGVYEEIVRVSLEKRNLVFLGDGMGRTVITGSLTVGQPGISTYNTATVAVLGDGFMARDLTIQNTAGAPTHQAVALRVDSDLSLIENCELLGNQDTLYAHSLRQYYKSCRIQGNVDFIFGNSAAIFDNCTILVAPRLVKPEKGESNAVTAQGRTDPAQSTGFVFRDCLINGTEEYMKLYRGKPKAHRNYLGQAVEGVLQNCVHTLQLGSTCDKARVDAMERGFRAGDAVLWRV
;
A
#
# COMPACT_ATOMS: atom_id res chain seq x y z
N MET A 1 -77.56 -12.38 31.57
CA MET A 1 -76.55 -12.91 30.63
C MET A 1 -75.27 -13.15 31.40
N ALA A 2 -74.65 -14.32 31.18
CA ALA A 2 -73.85 -15.04 32.15
C ALA A 2 -72.32 -14.74 32.10
N SER A 3 -71.71 -14.87 33.29
CA SER A 3 -70.40 -15.43 33.66
C SER A 3 -69.11 -15.26 32.84
N LEU A 4 -68.07 -14.86 33.61
CA LEU A 4 -66.65 -15.28 33.62
C LEU A 4 -66.05 -15.95 32.38
N ILE A 5 -65.00 -15.33 31.80
CA ILE A 5 -63.80 -16.05 31.32
C ILE A 5 -62.53 -15.21 31.59
N THR A 6 -61.62 -15.88 32.30
CA THR A 6 -60.21 -15.63 32.63
C THR A 6 -59.32 -15.54 31.39
N LEU A 7 -58.29 -14.66 31.37
CA LEU A 7 -57.17 -14.83 30.44
C LEU A 7 -55.79 -14.70 31.13
N LEU A 8 -55.12 -15.85 31.08
CA LEU A 8 -53.77 -16.25 31.48
C LEU A 8 -52.65 -15.19 31.47
N LEU A 9 -51.94 -15.13 32.59
CA LEU A 9 -50.50 -14.82 32.67
C LEU A 9 -49.72 -16.10 32.37
N ILE A 10 -48.90 -16.09 31.31
CA ILE A 10 -47.93 -17.17 31.04
C ILE A 10 -46.60 -16.76 31.65
N PHE A 11 -46.28 -17.40 32.77
CA PHE A 11 -44.93 -17.55 33.29
C PHE A 11 -44.21 -18.61 32.46
N LEU A 12 -43.15 -18.24 31.74
CA LEU A 12 -42.14 -19.19 31.27
C LEU A 12 -40.89 -19.03 32.12
N SER A 13 -40.74 -19.99 33.02
CA SER A 13 -39.57 -20.26 33.83
C SER A 13 -38.39 -20.65 32.94
N PHE A 14 -37.32 -19.87 32.94
CA PHE A 14 -36.00 -20.33 32.51
C PHE A 14 -35.17 -20.66 33.76
N PRO A 15 -34.62 -21.89 33.87
CA PRO A 15 -33.76 -22.25 34.99
C PRO A 15 -32.40 -21.57 34.88
N SER A 16 -31.94 -21.06 36.01
CA SER A 16 -30.59 -20.57 36.27
C SER A 16 -29.57 -21.71 36.23
N GLN A 17 -28.53 -21.59 35.39
CA GLN A 17 -27.25 -22.27 35.61
C GLN A 17 -26.07 -21.32 35.35
N SER A 18 -25.42 -20.99 36.48
CA SER A 18 -23.98 -20.91 36.73
C SER A 18 -23.06 -20.34 35.64
N SER A 19 -22.48 -19.20 35.99
CA SER A 19 -21.08 -18.82 35.81
C SER A 19 -20.17 -19.90 35.21
N SER A 20 -19.70 -19.66 33.99
CA SER A 20 -18.44 -20.22 33.51
C SER A 20 -17.57 -19.10 32.96
N SER A 21 -16.34 -19.12 33.46
CA SER A 21 -15.26 -18.17 33.23
C SER A 21 -14.86 -18.12 31.76
N VAL A 22 -14.82 -16.91 31.21
CA VAL A 22 -14.12 -16.65 29.95
C VAL A 22 -12.63 -16.87 30.21
N SER A 23 -12.13 -18.01 29.73
CA SER A 23 -10.72 -18.37 29.79
C SER A 23 -9.93 -17.58 28.74
N GLN A 24 -8.82 -16.99 29.19
CA GLN A 24 -7.79 -16.39 28.36
C GLN A 24 -7.28 -17.38 27.31
N PRO A 25 -6.87 -16.94 26.11
CA PRO A 25 -6.13 -17.81 25.20
C PRO A 25 -4.76 -18.12 25.81
N ARG A 26 -4.58 -19.39 26.22
CA ARG A 26 -3.29 -19.97 26.60
C ARG A 26 -2.34 -19.95 25.39
N SER A 27 -1.10 -19.55 25.67
CA SER A 27 0.10 -19.75 24.86
C SER A 27 0.07 -21.06 24.06
N LEU A 28 0.15 -20.96 22.74
CA LEU A 28 0.37 -22.10 21.85
C LEU A 28 1.74 -22.71 22.17
N ARG A 29 1.75 -23.90 22.79
CA ARG A 29 2.93 -24.75 22.87
C ARG A 29 3.23 -25.30 21.49
N ILE A 30 4.45 -25.10 21.04
CA ILE A 30 5.04 -25.69 19.83
C ILE A 30 5.00 -27.22 20.00
N PHE A 31 4.14 -27.90 19.24
CA PHE A 31 4.22 -29.34 19.04
C PHE A 31 5.28 -29.63 17.99
N ARG A 32 6.43 -30.16 18.41
CA ARG A 32 7.40 -30.83 17.53
C ARG A 32 6.82 -32.19 17.13
N SER A 33 6.47 -32.36 15.87
CA SER A 33 6.23 -33.69 15.28
C SER A 33 7.57 -34.34 14.90
N PRO A 34 7.71 -35.68 14.98
CA PRO A 34 8.97 -36.37 14.73
C PRO A 34 9.30 -36.42 13.23
N GLU A 35 10.57 -36.20 12.87
CA GLU A 35 11.11 -36.44 11.53
C GLU A 35 10.93 -37.91 11.09
N PRO A 36 10.47 -38.19 9.87
CA PRO A 36 10.57 -39.53 9.31
C PRO A 36 11.99 -39.79 8.81
N ARG A 37 12.66 -40.79 9.40
CA ARG A 37 13.91 -41.38 8.86
C ARG A 37 13.63 -42.01 7.50
N SER A 38 14.04 -41.34 6.43
CA SER A 38 14.10 -41.92 5.08
C SER A 38 15.36 -42.78 4.92
N LYS A 39 15.16 -44.04 4.54
CA LYS A 39 16.23 -44.98 4.15
C LYS A 39 16.83 -44.53 2.81
N LYS A 40 18.16 -44.38 2.76
CA LYS A 40 18.90 -44.11 1.51
C LYS A 40 18.90 -45.36 0.63
N THR A 41 18.31 -45.25 -0.55
CA THR A 41 18.50 -46.19 -1.67
C THR A 41 19.34 -45.49 -2.73
N PRO A 42 20.34 -46.13 -3.37
CA PRO A 42 21.24 -45.44 -4.29
C PRO A 42 20.52 -45.18 -5.61
N ILE A 43 20.30 -43.91 -5.94
CA ILE A 43 19.82 -43.49 -7.25
C ILE A 43 21.03 -43.30 -8.15
N GLY A 44 21.01 -43.96 -9.30
CA GLY A 44 22.04 -43.91 -10.31
C GLY A 44 22.34 -42.48 -10.77
N SER A 45 23.62 -42.25 -11.08
CA SER A 45 24.17 -41.00 -11.57
C SER A 45 23.53 -40.59 -12.89
N SER A 46 22.50 -39.74 -12.85
CA SER A 46 22.20 -38.84 -13.96
C SER A 46 23.04 -37.57 -13.78
N SER A 47 23.68 -37.14 -14.85
CA SER A 47 24.54 -35.95 -14.87
C SER A 47 23.74 -34.70 -14.47
N ALA A 48 23.93 -34.25 -13.23
CA ALA A 48 23.54 -32.90 -12.82
C ALA A 48 24.31 -31.92 -13.73
N GLY A 49 23.62 -31.28 -14.66
CA GLY A 49 24.18 -30.18 -15.44
C GLY A 49 24.74 -29.14 -14.46
N GLN A 50 26.03 -28.83 -14.56
CA GLN A 50 26.65 -27.82 -13.71
C GLN A 50 25.92 -26.48 -13.93
N ILE A 51 25.34 -25.93 -12.87
CA ILE A 51 24.75 -24.59 -12.91
C ILE A 51 25.89 -23.60 -13.26
N PRO A 52 25.73 -22.79 -14.31
CA PRO A 52 26.72 -21.77 -14.67
C PRO A 52 27.15 -20.93 -13.46
N ALA A 53 28.46 -20.72 -13.28
CA ALA A 53 29.00 -19.99 -12.13
C ALA A 53 28.41 -18.58 -12.00
N GLN A 54 28.09 -17.94 -13.12
CA GLN A 54 27.44 -16.64 -13.21
C GLN A 54 26.03 -16.63 -12.61
N ILE A 55 25.26 -17.72 -12.76
CA ILE A 55 23.94 -17.87 -12.12
C ILE A 55 24.13 -17.98 -10.61
N ALA A 56 25.09 -18.80 -10.16
CA ALA A 56 25.35 -18.95 -8.73
C ALA A 56 25.79 -17.64 -8.06
N GLN A 57 26.64 -16.85 -8.74
CA GLN A 57 27.07 -15.53 -8.29
C GLN A 57 25.90 -14.53 -8.30
N SER A 58 25.13 -14.44 -9.38
CA SER A 58 24.03 -13.47 -9.43
C SER A 58 22.94 -13.79 -8.40
N CYS A 59 22.70 -15.07 -8.12
CA CYS A 59 21.75 -15.50 -7.10
C CYS A 59 22.23 -15.24 -5.65
N SER A 60 23.51 -14.91 -5.40
CA SER A 60 23.93 -14.45 -4.06
C SER A 60 23.36 -13.09 -3.70
N ALA A 61 22.85 -12.32 -4.68
CA ALA A 61 22.10 -11.10 -4.46
C ALA A 61 20.79 -11.31 -3.70
N THR A 62 20.25 -12.53 -3.66
CA THR A 62 18.84 -12.73 -3.29
C THR A 62 18.67 -13.30 -1.90
N ARG A 63 17.48 -13.08 -1.32
CA ARG A 63 17.08 -13.68 -0.04
C ARG A 63 16.89 -15.20 -0.14
N PHE A 64 16.59 -15.70 -1.34
CA PHE A 64 16.27 -17.09 -1.62
C PHE A 64 17.20 -17.66 -2.72
N PRO A 65 18.51 -17.78 -2.45
CA PRO A 65 19.51 -18.12 -3.46
C PRO A 65 19.28 -19.50 -4.08
N ASP A 66 18.80 -20.47 -3.31
CA ASP A 66 18.50 -21.81 -3.82
C ASP A 66 17.35 -21.82 -4.83
N ILE A 67 16.28 -21.06 -4.54
CA ILE A 67 15.12 -20.93 -5.43
C ILE A 67 15.50 -20.09 -6.67
N CYS A 68 16.35 -19.06 -6.49
CA CYS A 68 16.90 -18.31 -7.61
C CYS A 68 17.69 -19.23 -8.56
N ARG A 69 18.59 -20.07 -8.02
CA ARG A 69 19.40 -21.00 -8.80
C ARG A 69 18.55 -22.03 -9.53
N SER A 70 17.61 -22.67 -8.82
CA SER A 70 16.77 -23.72 -9.40
C SER A 70 15.81 -23.18 -10.47
N SER A 71 15.25 -21.99 -10.27
CA SER A 71 14.37 -21.35 -11.26
C SER A 71 15.13 -20.88 -12.52
N LEU A 72 16.34 -20.33 -12.36
CA LEU A 72 17.16 -19.89 -13.48
C LEU A 72 17.87 -21.03 -14.22
N ALA A 73 18.07 -22.20 -13.60
CA ALA A 73 18.78 -23.33 -14.20
C ALA A 73 18.20 -23.80 -15.55
N ASN A 74 16.90 -23.59 -15.78
CA ASN A 74 16.20 -23.96 -17.02
C ASN A 74 15.78 -22.73 -17.85
N SER A 75 16.29 -21.54 -17.54
CA SER A 75 15.94 -20.30 -18.24
C SER A 75 16.66 -20.17 -19.58
N ALA A 76 16.17 -19.28 -20.45
CA ALA A 76 16.83 -18.95 -21.70
C ALA A 76 18.28 -18.45 -21.49
N ALA A 77 18.53 -17.71 -20.40
CA ALA A 77 19.88 -17.27 -20.03
C ALA A 77 20.80 -18.44 -19.62
N ALA A 78 20.25 -19.52 -19.06
CA ALA A 78 21.02 -20.74 -18.76
C ALA A 78 21.52 -21.45 -20.03
N LEU A 79 20.85 -21.22 -21.17
CA LEU A 79 21.24 -21.75 -22.48
C LEU A 79 22.33 -20.90 -23.14
N GLN A 80 22.59 -19.69 -22.63
CA GLN A 80 23.65 -18.82 -23.15
C GLN A 80 25.00 -19.23 -22.55
N LYS A 81 26.07 -19.15 -23.38
CA LYS A 81 27.43 -19.50 -22.94
C LYS A 81 27.99 -18.55 -21.87
N HIS A 82 27.61 -17.27 -21.96
CA HIS A 82 28.03 -16.20 -21.04
C HIS A 82 26.87 -15.20 -20.85
N PRO A 83 25.85 -15.51 -20.04
CA PRO A 83 24.74 -14.59 -19.82
C PRO A 83 25.22 -13.34 -19.08
N THR A 84 24.78 -12.17 -19.53
CA THR A 84 25.01 -10.91 -18.82
C THR A 84 24.12 -10.82 -17.58
N PRO A 85 24.44 -9.94 -16.60
CA PRO A 85 23.56 -9.71 -15.46
C PRO A 85 22.16 -9.26 -15.87
N ILE A 86 22.04 -8.48 -16.95
CA ILE A 86 20.73 -8.09 -17.51
C ILE A 86 19.98 -9.30 -18.05
N ASP A 87 20.62 -10.22 -18.77
CA ASP A 87 19.97 -11.44 -19.29
C ASP A 87 19.40 -12.29 -18.15
N LEU A 88 20.14 -12.38 -17.03
CA LEU A 88 19.71 -13.09 -15.83
C LEU A 88 18.54 -12.40 -15.12
N ILE A 89 18.59 -11.07 -15.01
CA ILE A 89 17.49 -10.26 -14.47
C ILE A 89 16.23 -10.41 -15.33
N GLN A 90 16.35 -10.28 -16.65
CA GLN A 90 15.24 -10.46 -17.58
C GLN A 90 14.63 -11.87 -17.48
N SER A 91 15.47 -12.89 -17.32
CA SER A 91 15.01 -14.26 -17.08
C SER A 91 14.26 -14.40 -15.76
N ALA A 92 14.75 -13.80 -14.68
CA ALA A 92 14.07 -13.81 -13.37
C ALA A 92 12.72 -13.07 -13.43
N ILE A 93 12.66 -11.91 -14.10
CA ILE A 93 11.42 -11.15 -14.33
C ILE A 93 10.44 -11.99 -15.17
N SER A 94 10.91 -12.65 -16.24
CA SER A 94 10.08 -13.50 -17.09
C SER A 94 9.51 -14.70 -16.32
N ILE A 95 10.29 -15.32 -15.44
CA ILE A 95 9.81 -16.43 -14.59
C ILE A 95 8.70 -15.95 -13.64
N SER A 96 8.89 -14.80 -13.00
CA SER A 96 7.85 -14.18 -12.17
C SER A 96 6.58 -13.87 -12.98
N SER A 97 6.73 -13.27 -14.17
CA SER A 97 5.62 -12.98 -15.09
C SER A 97 4.81 -14.22 -15.46
N SER A 98 5.48 -15.33 -15.83
CA SER A 98 4.81 -16.58 -16.20
C SER A 98 4.04 -17.19 -15.03
N ASN A 99 4.63 -17.18 -13.83
CA ASN A 99 3.94 -17.67 -12.63
C ASN A 99 2.77 -16.76 -12.22
N LEU A 100 2.89 -15.44 -12.42
CA LEU A 100 1.80 -14.51 -12.19
C LEU A 100 0.57 -14.83 -13.04
N SER A 101 0.74 -15.19 -14.32
CA SER A 101 -0.38 -15.60 -15.18
C SER A 101 -1.08 -16.87 -14.68
N VAL A 102 -0.34 -17.80 -14.06
CA VAL A 102 -0.92 -18.97 -13.39
C VAL A 102 -1.72 -18.56 -12.16
N ALA A 103 -1.16 -17.70 -11.30
CA ALA A 103 -1.86 -17.17 -10.12
C ALA A 103 -3.18 -16.47 -10.49
N GLN A 104 -3.17 -15.64 -11.54
CA GLN A 104 -4.38 -14.98 -12.05
C GLN A 104 -5.45 -16.01 -12.46
N SER A 105 -5.04 -17.12 -13.08
CA SER A 105 -5.96 -18.18 -13.49
C SER A 105 -6.57 -18.89 -12.27
N MET A 106 -5.75 -19.22 -11.26
CA MET A 106 -6.23 -19.83 -10.01
C MET A 106 -7.24 -18.94 -9.28
N VAL A 107 -6.97 -17.63 -9.21
CA VAL A 107 -7.86 -16.67 -8.55
C VAL A 107 -9.16 -16.50 -9.33
N LYS A 108 -9.11 -16.48 -10.66
CA LYS A 108 -10.33 -16.48 -11.50
C LYS A 108 -11.19 -17.73 -11.24
N SER A 109 -10.57 -18.89 -11.00
CA SER A 109 -11.30 -20.10 -10.59
C SER A 109 -11.95 -19.96 -9.22
N ILE A 110 -11.31 -19.32 -8.24
CA ILE A 110 -11.93 -18.99 -6.94
C ILE A 110 -13.14 -18.07 -7.15
N MET A 111 -12.97 -17.01 -7.93
CA MET A 111 -14.03 -16.04 -8.22
C MET A 111 -15.26 -16.71 -8.86
N GLY A 112 -15.05 -17.54 -9.88
CA GLY A 112 -16.14 -18.21 -10.61
C GLY A 112 -16.83 -19.34 -9.83
N SER A 113 -16.19 -19.90 -8.81
CA SER A 113 -16.77 -20.97 -7.97
C SER A 113 -17.33 -20.47 -6.63
N SER A 114 -17.19 -19.17 -6.33
CA SER A 114 -17.53 -18.66 -5.00
C SER A 114 -19.00 -18.29 -4.84
N SER A 115 -19.70 -18.97 -3.92
CA SER A 115 -21.00 -18.54 -3.37
C SER A 115 -20.89 -17.62 -2.13
N ASN A 116 -19.70 -17.52 -1.53
CA ASN A 116 -19.43 -16.66 -0.37
C ASN A 116 -19.07 -15.24 -0.86
N ILE A 117 -19.78 -14.22 -0.37
CA ILE A 117 -19.59 -12.81 -0.77
C ILE A 117 -18.20 -12.28 -0.42
N ASN A 118 -17.64 -12.65 0.74
CA ASN A 118 -16.32 -12.19 1.17
C ASN A 118 -15.23 -12.81 0.30
N ARG A 119 -15.36 -14.10 -0.03
CA ARG A 119 -14.43 -14.78 -0.93
C ARG A 119 -14.54 -14.28 -2.37
N ALA A 120 -15.76 -14.03 -2.85
CA ALA A 120 -15.97 -13.46 -4.19
C ALA A 120 -15.35 -12.05 -4.29
N THR A 121 -15.53 -11.23 -3.25
CA THR A 121 -14.91 -9.90 -3.16
C THR A 121 -13.39 -9.99 -3.09
N ALA A 122 -12.85 -10.84 -2.22
CA ALA A 122 -11.40 -11.06 -2.09
C ALA A 122 -10.79 -11.52 -3.42
N ALA A 123 -11.43 -12.45 -4.11
CA ALA A 123 -10.97 -12.93 -5.42
C ALA A 123 -11.06 -11.83 -6.48
N LYS A 124 -12.15 -11.02 -6.50
CA LYS A 124 -12.29 -9.88 -7.41
C LYS A 124 -11.18 -8.84 -7.20
N ASN A 125 -10.93 -8.45 -5.95
CA ASN A 125 -9.86 -7.52 -5.61
C ASN A 125 -8.49 -8.11 -6.00
N CYS A 126 -8.27 -9.40 -5.72
CA CYS A 126 -7.06 -10.09 -6.12
C CYS A 126 -6.85 -10.06 -7.66
N VAL A 127 -7.90 -10.29 -8.46
CA VAL A 127 -7.78 -10.20 -9.94
C VAL A 127 -7.31 -8.81 -10.38
N GLU A 128 -7.85 -7.74 -9.79
CA GLU A 128 -7.45 -6.36 -10.09
C GLU A 128 -5.98 -6.12 -9.72
N VAL A 129 -5.57 -6.42 -8.48
CA VAL A 129 -4.18 -6.18 -8.05
C VAL A 129 -3.17 -7.06 -8.80
N LEU A 130 -3.51 -8.31 -9.14
CA LEU A 130 -2.62 -9.14 -9.97
C LEU A 130 -2.53 -8.64 -11.42
N ALA A 131 -3.56 -7.96 -11.94
CA ALA A 131 -3.46 -7.26 -13.24
C ALA A 131 -2.52 -6.05 -13.13
N ASN A 132 -2.59 -5.28 -12.04
CA ASN A 132 -1.64 -4.20 -11.76
C ASN A 132 -0.20 -4.73 -11.61
N SER A 133 -0.01 -5.86 -10.93
CA SER A 133 1.28 -6.56 -10.84
C SER A 133 1.83 -6.90 -12.22
N GLN A 134 0.98 -7.45 -13.10
CA GLN A 134 1.37 -7.81 -14.47
C GLN A 134 1.85 -6.57 -15.25
N HIS A 135 1.10 -5.48 -15.17
CA HIS A 135 1.46 -4.22 -15.82
C HIS A 135 2.83 -3.69 -15.35
N ARG A 136 3.11 -3.74 -14.05
CA ARG A 136 4.39 -3.28 -13.49
C ARG A 136 5.56 -4.20 -13.85
N ILE A 137 5.35 -5.51 -13.85
CA ILE A 137 6.35 -6.48 -14.33
C ILE A 137 6.68 -6.24 -15.81
N GLN A 138 5.66 -6.05 -16.65
CA GLN A 138 5.84 -5.76 -18.08
C GLN A 138 6.56 -4.43 -18.32
N SER A 139 6.22 -3.39 -17.56
CA SER A 139 6.91 -2.09 -17.63
C SER A 139 8.38 -2.21 -17.26
N THR A 140 8.71 -3.05 -16.27
CA THR A 140 10.10 -3.33 -15.86
C THR A 140 10.85 -4.13 -16.92
N ALA A 141 10.19 -5.09 -17.58
CA ALA A 141 10.79 -5.92 -18.62
C ALA A 141 11.08 -5.15 -19.92
N ALA A 142 10.51 -3.95 -20.09
CA ALA A 142 10.79 -3.11 -21.25
C ALA A 142 12.27 -2.71 -21.30
N GLY A 143 12.92 -2.87 -22.45
CA GLY A 143 14.38 -2.78 -22.59
C GLY A 143 15.02 -1.44 -22.16
N GLU A 144 14.24 -0.36 -22.12
CA GLU A 144 14.71 0.96 -21.65
C GLU A 144 14.83 1.05 -20.13
N ALA A 145 13.99 0.32 -19.38
CA ALA A 145 13.97 0.34 -17.91
C ALA A 145 15.21 -0.34 -17.29
N LEU A 146 15.87 -1.25 -18.02
CA LEU A 146 17.06 -1.95 -17.51
C LEU A 146 18.39 -1.27 -17.89
N ARG A 147 18.35 -0.12 -18.58
CA ARG A 147 19.56 0.64 -18.94
C ARG A 147 20.16 1.39 -17.73
N ARG A 148 21.48 1.27 -17.54
CA ARG A 148 22.23 2.04 -16.53
C ARG A 148 22.39 3.52 -16.94
N GLY A 149 22.45 4.40 -15.95
CA GLY A 149 22.85 5.80 -16.10
C GLY A 149 21.74 6.80 -16.46
N GLY A 150 20.48 6.35 -16.67
CA GLY A 150 19.37 7.22 -17.12
C GLY A 150 18.12 7.22 -16.22
N GLY A 151 18.21 6.77 -14.97
CA GLY A 151 17.06 6.65 -14.05
C GLY A 151 16.18 5.42 -14.27
N GLY A 152 16.23 4.78 -15.44
CA GLY A 152 15.41 3.61 -15.78
C GLY A 152 15.49 2.47 -14.76
N ILE A 153 16.69 2.14 -14.26
CA ILE A 153 16.83 1.08 -13.25
C ILE A 153 16.11 1.40 -11.92
N LYS A 154 16.01 2.68 -11.56
CA LYS A 154 15.26 3.13 -10.38
C LYS A 154 13.75 3.00 -10.62
N ASP A 155 13.29 3.27 -11.84
CA ASP A 155 11.90 3.02 -12.24
C ASP A 155 11.59 1.52 -12.17
N ALA A 156 12.46 0.67 -12.72
CA ALA A 156 12.34 -0.79 -12.65
C ALA A 156 12.25 -1.29 -11.20
N ARG A 157 13.09 -0.77 -10.29
CA ARG A 157 13.01 -1.08 -8.86
C ARG A 157 11.69 -0.65 -8.24
N ALA A 158 11.20 0.55 -8.53
CA ALA A 158 9.93 1.06 -8.01
C ALA A 158 8.74 0.22 -8.51
N TRP A 159 8.71 -0.11 -9.80
CA TRP A 159 7.65 -0.92 -10.41
C TRP A 159 7.68 -2.36 -9.91
N MET A 160 8.85 -3.00 -9.80
CA MET A 160 8.93 -4.34 -9.23
C MET A 160 8.62 -4.39 -7.73
N SER A 161 8.91 -3.32 -6.98
CA SER A 161 8.49 -3.18 -5.58
C SER A 161 6.97 -3.19 -5.47
N ALA A 162 6.27 -2.46 -6.35
CA ALA A 162 4.82 -2.43 -6.43
C ALA A 162 4.25 -3.78 -6.94
N ALA A 163 4.89 -4.42 -7.92
CA ALA A 163 4.48 -5.72 -8.42
C ALA A 163 4.46 -6.79 -7.33
N LEU A 164 5.50 -6.81 -6.47
CA LEU A 164 5.59 -7.69 -5.31
C LEU A 164 4.49 -7.37 -4.27
N LEU A 165 4.25 -6.09 -3.99
CA LEU A 165 3.19 -5.66 -3.07
C LEU A 165 1.81 -6.14 -3.56
N TYR A 166 1.48 -5.97 -4.84
CA TYR A 166 0.19 -6.42 -5.36
C TYR A 166 -0.03 -7.95 -5.27
N GLN A 167 1.05 -8.74 -5.39
CA GLN A 167 0.98 -10.19 -5.16
C GLN A 167 0.69 -10.49 -3.68
N TYR A 168 1.32 -9.74 -2.78
CA TYR A 168 1.07 -9.80 -1.35
C TYR A 168 -0.35 -9.39 -0.98
N ASP A 169 -0.89 -8.31 -1.55
CA ASP A 169 -2.26 -7.85 -1.31
C ASP A 169 -3.30 -8.88 -1.72
N CYS A 170 -3.09 -9.53 -2.87
CA CYS A 170 -3.94 -10.63 -3.32
C CYS A 170 -3.94 -11.76 -2.28
N ARG A 171 -2.75 -12.22 -1.86
CA ARG A 171 -2.61 -13.30 -0.88
C ARG A 171 -3.30 -12.95 0.43
N ASN A 172 -3.09 -11.73 0.93
CA ASN A 172 -3.70 -11.27 2.16
C ASN A 172 -5.22 -11.11 2.06
N SER A 173 -5.72 -10.66 0.91
CA SER A 173 -7.16 -10.60 0.65
C SER A 173 -7.80 -11.99 0.77
N LEU A 174 -7.14 -13.02 0.25
CA LEU A 174 -7.61 -14.41 0.33
C LEU A 174 -7.49 -15.00 1.74
N MET A 175 -6.56 -14.54 2.57
CA MET A 175 -6.37 -15.03 3.95
C MET A 175 -7.64 -14.91 4.80
N TYR A 176 -8.36 -13.80 4.69
CA TYR A 176 -9.60 -13.55 5.43
C TYR A 176 -10.81 -14.34 4.89
N ALA A 177 -10.64 -15.08 3.80
CA ALA A 177 -11.65 -15.92 3.17
C ALA A 177 -11.12 -17.33 2.86
N ASN A 178 -10.13 -17.80 3.63
CA ASN A 178 -9.49 -19.10 3.44
C ASN A 178 -10.33 -20.26 4.03
N ASP A 179 -11.46 -20.53 3.40
CA ASP A 179 -12.42 -21.57 3.82
C ASP A 179 -12.45 -22.80 2.89
N THR A 180 -11.62 -22.81 1.84
CA THR A 180 -11.57 -23.91 0.85
C THR A 180 -10.15 -24.32 0.48
N SER A 181 -10.00 -25.59 0.08
CA SER A 181 -8.72 -26.14 -0.38
C SER A 181 -8.15 -25.37 -1.59
N LEU A 182 -9.01 -24.91 -2.52
CA LEU A 182 -8.58 -24.10 -3.66
C LEU A 182 -7.97 -22.76 -3.21
N THR A 183 -8.57 -22.12 -2.20
CA THR A 183 -8.04 -20.85 -1.64
C THR A 183 -6.70 -21.09 -0.96
N ALA A 184 -6.58 -22.13 -0.14
CA ALA A 184 -5.32 -22.49 0.53
C ALA A 184 -4.19 -22.82 -0.48
N GLN A 185 -4.49 -23.59 -1.53
CA GLN A 185 -3.54 -23.89 -2.60
C GLN A 185 -3.10 -22.65 -3.37
N THR A 186 -4.05 -21.75 -3.66
CA THR A 186 -3.76 -20.49 -4.36
C THR A 186 -2.88 -19.57 -3.50
N MET A 187 -3.13 -19.47 -2.20
CA MET A 187 -2.27 -18.71 -1.29
C MET A 187 -0.84 -19.27 -1.22
N SER A 188 -0.69 -20.60 -1.15
CA SER A 188 0.63 -21.25 -1.17
C SER A 188 1.38 -21.01 -2.50
N PHE A 189 0.65 -21.01 -3.62
CA PHE A 189 1.21 -20.66 -4.92
C PHE A 189 1.65 -19.18 -4.96
N LEU A 190 0.85 -18.26 -4.41
CA LEU A 190 1.21 -16.84 -4.29
C LEU A 190 2.46 -16.63 -3.42
N ASP A 191 2.64 -17.40 -2.34
CA ASP A 191 3.88 -17.39 -1.54
C ASP A 191 5.12 -17.75 -2.37
N SER A 192 4.99 -18.75 -3.23
CA SER A 192 6.05 -19.15 -4.16
C SER A 192 6.32 -18.07 -5.22
N LEU A 193 5.25 -17.46 -5.77
CA LEU A 193 5.36 -16.36 -6.73
C LEU A 193 6.06 -15.13 -6.12
N MET A 194 5.68 -14.71 -4.91
CA MET A 194 6.33 -13.59 -4.22
C MET A 194 7.82 -13.84 -4.00
N THR A 195 8.21 -15.09 -3.71
CA THR A 195 9.61 -15.49 -3.58
C THR A 195 10.39 -15.30 -4.91
N LEU A 196 9.79 -15.67 -6.05
CA LEU A 196 10.39 -15.47 -7.36
C LEU A 196 10.51 -13.97 -7.71
N THR A 197 9.46 -13.18 -7.44
CA THR A 197 9.45 -11.73 -7.65
C THR A 197 10.47 -11.02 -6.75
N SER A 198 10.61 -11.45 -5.48
CA SER A 198 11.63 -10.95 -4.53
C SER A 198 13.06 -11.21 -5.03
N ASN A 199 13.32 -12.39 -5.60
CA ASN A 199 14.62 -12.69 -6.21
C ASN A 199 14.92 -11.74 -7.38
N ALA A 200 13.98 -11.55 -8.30
CA ALA A 200 14.14 -10.62 -9.42
C ALA A 200 14.38 -9.18 -8.95
N LEU A 201 13.62 -8.72 -7.95
CA LEU A 201 13.79 -7.39 -7.35
C LEU A 201 15.16 -7.25 -6.64
N SER A 202 15.62 -8.27 -5.93
CA SER A 202 16.93 -8.28 -5.28
C SER A 202 18.08 -8.18 -6.29
N MET A 203 17.95 -8.87 -7.44
CA MET A 203 18.93 -8.78 -8.53
C MET A 203 18.93 -7.39 -9.18
N LEU A 204 17.77 -6.75 -9.34
CA LEU A 204 17.68 -5.35 -9.81
C LEU A 204 18.40 -4.38 -8.85
N VAL A 205 18.21 -4.55 -7.54
CA VAL A 205 18.90 -3.74 -6.52
C VAL A 205 20.41 -3.96 -6.60
N ALA A 206 20.87 -5.22 -6.65
CA ALA A 206 22.29 -5.51 -6.74
C ALA A 206 22.93 -4.96 -8.02
N TYR A 207 22.22 -5.01 -9.15
CA TYR A 207 22.68 -4.43 -10.40
C TYR A 207 22.73 -2.89 -10.37
N ASP A 208 21.78 -2.22 -9.72
CA ASP A 208 21.82 -0.77 -9.54
C ASP A 208 23.03 -0.34 -8.68
N VAL A 209 23.29 -1.08 -7.60
CA VAL A 209 24.37 -0.73 -6.64
C VAL A 209 25.76 -1.13 -7.15
N TYR A 210 25.92 -2.34 -7.67
CA TYR A 210 27.22 -2.94 -8.00
C TYR A 210 27.47 -3.05 -9.51
N GLY A 211 26.47 -2.78 -10.35
CA GLY A 211 26.60 -2.93 -11.79
C GLY A 211 26.86 -4.37 -12.20
N ASP A 212 27.75 -4.55 -13.17
CA ASP A 212 28.07 -5.84 -13.76
C ASP A 212 29.00 -6.72 -12.90
N GLU A 213 29.47 -6.20 -11.76
CA GLU A 213 30.34 -6.90 -10.82
C GLU A 213 29.56 -7.89 -9.94
N THR A 214 29.06 -8.98 -10.55
CA THR A 214 28.25 -10.00 -9.86
C THR A 214 28.93 -10.66 -8.66
N GLY A 215 30.27 -10.62 -8.57
CA GLY A 215 31.01 -11.07 -7.39
C GLY A 215 30.79 -10.21 -6.14
N SER A 216 30.35 -8.95 -6.31
CA SER A 216 30.03 -8.01 -5.24
C SER A 216 28.54 -8.04 -4.85
N TRP A 217 27.72 -8.79 -5.60
CA TRP A 217 26.29 -8.87 -5.36
C TRP A 217 25.98 -9.61 -4.05
N ALA A 218 25.21 -8.97 -3.19
CA ALA A 218 24.83 -9.46 -1.88
C ALA A 218 23.34 -9.20 -1.60
N PRO A 219 22.74 -9.90 -0.62
CA PRO A 219 21.35 -9.66 -0.25
C PRO A 219 21.07 -8.18 0.05
N PRO A 220 19.88 -7.68 -0.33
CA PRO A 220 19.50 -6.29 -0.09
C PRO A 220 19.53 -5.99 1.41
N LYS A 221 20.09 -4.83 1.76
CA LYS A 221 20.18 -4.32 3.12
C LYS A 221 19.22 -3.16 3.30
N THR A 222 18.81 -2.96 4.54
CA THR A 222 17.95 -1.87 4.94
C THR A 222 18.70 -0.85 5.80
N GLU A 223 18.03 0.26 6.07
CA GLU A 223 18.47 1.32 6.97
C GLU A 223 18.73 0.77 8.39
N ARG A 224 18.01 -0.28 8.79
CA ARG A 224 18.21 -0.98 10.07
C ARG A 224 19.57 -1.70 10.14
N ASP A 225 20.07 -2.12 8.99
CA ASP A 225 21.41 -2.70 8.83
C ASP A 225 22.51 -1.63 8.73
N GLY A 226 22.15 -0.34 8.86
CA GLY A 226 23.05 0.79 8.66
C GLY A 226 23.38 1.06 7.19
N PHE A 227 22.63 0.45 6.27
CA PHE A 227 22.81 0.67 4.84
C PHE A 227 22.00 1.88 4.38
N TRP A 228 22.71 2.83 3.77
CA TRP A 228 22.13 3.98 3.08
C TRP A 228 22.70 4.00 1.68
N GLU A 229 21.83 3.94 0.68
CA GLU A 229 22.27 4.07 -0.71
C GLU A 229 22.94 5.43 -0.89
N LYS A 230 24.14 5.44 -1.49
CA LYS A 230 24.82 6.69 -1.84
C LYS A 230 23.90 7.44 -2.80
N SER A 231 23.58 8.70 -2.50
CA SER A 231 22.87 9.58 -3.43
C SER A 231 23.69 9.72 -4.71
N GLY A 232 23.33 8.94 -5.73
CA GLY A 232 23.89 9.07 -7.06
C GLY A 232 23.40 10.36 -7.70
N GLY A 233 24.28 11.37 -7.76
CA GLY A 233 24.07 12.64 -8.44
C GLY A 233 23.28 13.67 -7.65
N GLU A 234 23.76 14.91 -7.64
CA GLU A 234 22.98 16.11 -7.30
C GLU A 234 21.82 16.25 -8.30
N ALA A 235 20.76 15.46 -8.14
CA ALA A 235 19.44 16.03 -8.39
C ALA A 235 19.25 17.04 -7.26
N GLY A 236 19.77 18.25 -7.45
CA GLY A 236 19.46 19.37 -6.58
C GLY A 236 17.94 19.49 -6.43
N PRO A 237 17.44 20.18 -5.39
CA PRO A 237 16.01 20.39 -5.20
C PRO A 237 15.51 21.37 -6.27
N GLY A 238 15.45 20.93 -7.54
CA GLY A 238 14.56 21.53 -8.50
C GLY A 238 13.15 21.45 -7.91
N PRO A 239 12.35 22.53 -7.93
CA PRO A 239 11.08 22.54 -7.24
C PRO A 239 10.16 21.49 -7.86
N VAL A 240 10.01 20.35 -7.17
CA VAL A 240 8.86 19.46 -7.37
C VAL A 240 7.65 20.27 -6.92
N GLY A 241 6.86 20.71 -7.88
CA GLY A 241 5.75 21.62 -7.64
C GLY A 241 4.68 21.48 -8.70
N PHE A 242 3.47 21.85 -8.32
CA PHE A 242 2.33 21.79 -9.22
C PHE A 242 2.54 22.77 -10.39
N PRO A 243 2.39 22.34 -11.66
CA PRO A 243 2.50 23.21 -12.81
C PRO A 243 1.54 24.41 -12.72
N SER A 244 2.07 25.60 -12.99
CA SER A 244 1.25 26.82 -13.12
C SER A 244 0.58 26.88 -14.49
N GLY A 245 -0.55 27.57 -14.59
CA GLY A 245 -1.19 27.88 -15.89
C GLY A 245 -1.86 26.68 -16.58
N LEU A 246 -2.28 25.67 -15.82
CA LEU A 246 -3.03 24.54 -16.35
C LEU A 246 -4.41 24.98 -16.85
N ASN A 247 -4.69 24.74 -18.14
CA ASN A 247 -6.00 25.00 -18.73
C ASN A 247 -6.94 23.80 -18.51
N PRO A 248 -8.14 23.99 -17.94
CA PRO A 248 -9.13 22.92 -17.78
C PRO A 248 -9.52 22.33 -19.14
N ALA A 249 -9.38 21.01 -19.29
CA ALA A 249 -9.94 20.25 -20.41
C ALA A 249 -11.43 19.97 -20.20
N LYS A 250 -11.82 19.77 -18.94
CA LYS A 250 -13.21 19.53 -18.50
C LYS A 250 -13.51 20.26 -17.20
N THR A 251 -14.78 20.57 -17.01
CA THR A 251 -15.31 21.24 -15.82
C THR A 251 -16.42 20.43 -15.18
N VAL A 252 -16.47 20.45 -13.85
CA VAL A 252 -17.49 19.78 -13.04
C VAL A 252 -18.17 20.79 -12.14
N CYS A 253 -19.50 20.85 -12.13
CA CYS A 253 -20.27 21.58 -11.13
C CYS A 253 -21.57 20.90 -10.75
N LYS A 254 -22.00 21.09 -9.50
CA LYS A 254 -23.25 20.53 -8.98
C LYS A 254 -24.46 21.06 -9.77
N SER A 255 -25.45 20.20 -10.00
CA SER A 255 -26.70 20.58 -10.66
C SER A 255 -27.36 21.75 -9.94
N GLY A 256 -27.74 22.79 -10.70
CA GLY A 256 -28.29 24.05 -10.16
C GLY A 256 -27.27 25.14 -9.83
N GLY A 257 -25.96 24.90 -9.96
CA GLY A 257 -24.88 25.85 -9.65
C GLY A 257 -24.58 26.93 -10.71
N GLY A 258 -25.54 27.25 -11.58
CA GLY A 258 -25.35 28.15 -12.73
C GLY A 258 -24.74 27.40 -13.93
N GLY A 259 -25.60 27.02 -14.88
CA GLY A 259 -25.28 26.15 -16.01
C GLY A 259 -24.04 26.59 -16.80
N GLY A 260 -23.28 25.61 -17.29
CA GLY A 260 -22.08 25.84 -18.12
C GLY A 260 -20.89 24.91 -17.87
N CYS A 261 -21.01 23.89 -17.00
CA CYS A 261 -19.97 22.87 -16.86
C CYS A 261 -20.23 21.68 -17.77
N ASP A 262 -19.17 20.94 -18.09
CA ASP A 262 -19.24 19.74 -18.93
C ASP A 262 -19.97 18.58 -18.22
N TYR A 263 -19.77 18.44 -16.90
CA TYR A 263 -20.29 17.32 -16.11
C TYR A 263 -20.84 17.76 -14.75
N GLU A 264 -21.76 16.95 -14.21
CA GLU A 264 -22.31 17.13 -12.86
C GLU A 264 -21.56 16.35 -11.77
N THR A 265 -20.87 15.28 -12.16
CA THR A 265 -20.11 14.39 -11.26
C THR A 265 -18.65 14.34 -11.66
N VAL A 266 -17.78 14.08 -10.68
CA VAL A 266 -16.34 13.93 -10.89
C VAL A 266 -16.05 12.66 -11.67
N GLN A 267 -16.74 11.55 -11.38
CA GLN A 267 -16.55 10.29 -12.10
C GLN A 267 -16.85 10.43 -13.59
N ALA A 268 -17.93 11.12 -13.98
CA ALA A 268 -18.24 11.30 -15.41
C ALA A 268 -17.16 12.08 -16.16
N ALA A 269 -16.53 13.06 -15.50
CA ALA A 269 -15.39 13.77 -16.06
C ALA A 269 -14.14 12.88 -16.20
N VAL A 270 -13.88 12.01 -15.22
CA VAL A 270 -12.81 11.00 -15.28
C VAL A 270 -13.04 10.02 -16.44
N ASP A 271 -14.26 9.52 -16.58
CA ASP A 271 -14.62 8.56 -17.64
C ASP A 271 -14.42 9.15 -19.04
N SER A 272 -14.62 10.47 -19.18
CA SER A 272 -14.42 11.21 -20.43
C SER A 272 -12.95 11.43 -20.82
N ALA A 273 -12.01 11.28 -19.87
CA ALA A 273 -10.60 11.46 -20.16
C ALA A 273 -10.11 10.35 -21.11
N PRO A 274 -9.24 10.64 -22.08
CA PRO A 274 -8.69 9.63 -22.96
C PRO A 274 -7.80 8.65 -22.19
N ASP A 275 -7.86 7.39 -22.59
CA ASP A 275 -7.00 6.33 -22.03
C ASP A 275 -5.57 6.44 -22.56
N ASN A 276 -4.62 6.01 -21.74
CA ASN A 276 -3.21 5.80 -22.08
C ASN A 276 -2.49 7.02 -22.65
N LEU A 277 -2.77 8.21 -22.10
CA LEU A 277 -2.00 9.42 -22.44
C LEU A 277 -0.49 9.16 -22.24
N PRO A 278 0.37 9.59 -23.18
CA PRO A 278 1.81 9.31 -23.13
C PRO A 278 2.47 9.82 -21.85
N SER A 279 3.45 9.08 -21.34
CA SER A 279 4.33 9.55 -20.25
C SER A 279 4.97 10.89 -20.63
N GLY A 280 4.93 11.89 -19.73
CA GLY A 280 5.45 13.24 -20.04
C GLY A 280 4.61 14.03 -21.06
N GLY A 281 3.47 13.49 -21.51
CA GLY A 281 2.53 14.15 -22.41
C GLY A 281 1.65 15.20 -21.73
N ARG A 282 0.68 15.73 -22.48
CA ARG A 282 -0.25 16.75 -21.99
C ARG A 282 -1.08 16.21 -20.83
N LYS A 283 -1.21 17.01 -19.77
CA LYS A 283 -2.09 16.74 -18.63
C LYS A 283 -3.57 16.89 -19.03
N PHE A 284 -4.43 15.98 -18.57
CA PHE A 284 -5.88 16.10 -18.72
C PHE A 284 -6.48 16.71 -17.46
N VAL A 285 -6.79 18.01 -17.52
CA VAL A 285 -7.17 18.80 -16.35
C VAL A 285 -8.69 18.82 -16.20
N ILE A 286 -9.18 18.31 -15.07
CA ILE A 286 -10.56 18.38 -14.64
C ILE A 286 -10.65 19.45 -13.55
N ARG A 287 -11.28 20.58 -13.86
CA ARG A 287 -11.58 21.61 -12.87
C ARG A 287 -12.88 21.25 -12.16
N ILE A 288 -12.80 21.05 -10.85
CA ILE A 288 -13.94 20.71 -10.01
C ILE A 288 -14.31 21.96 -9.24
N LYS A 289 -15.46 22.57 -9.56
CA LYS A 289 -15.88 23.81 -8.91
C LYS A 289 -16.18 23.61 -7.43
N GLU A 290 -16.34 24.70 -6.70
CA GLU A 290 -16.81 24.64 -5.32
C GLU A 290 -18.14 23.87 -5.20
N GLY A 291 -18.26 23.07 -4.14
CA GLY A 291 -19.39 22.19 -3.92
C GLY A 291 -19.00 20.93 -3.14
N VAL A 292 -20.03 20.25 -2.63
CA VAL A 292 -19.92 18.94 -2.00
C VAL A 292 -20.44 17.88 -2.95
N TYR A 293 -19.56 16.97 -3.34
CA TYR A 293 -19.74 15.87 -4.27
C TYR A 293 -19.76 14.55 -3.50
N GLU A 294 -20.97 14.01 -3.29
CA GLU A 294 -21.18 12.74 -2.59
C GLU A 294 -21.09 11.59 -3.58
N GLU A 295 -19.88 11.17 -3.90
CA GLU A 295 -19.61 10.14 -4.90
C GLU A 295 -18.33 9.37 -4.60
N ILE A 296 -18.25 8.17 -5.20
CA ILE A 296 -17.07 7.32 -5.16
C ILE A 296 -16.36 7.45 -6.50
N VAL A 297 -15.11 7.91 -6.47
CA VAL A 297 -14.33 8.19 -7.69
C VAL A 297 -13.24 7.14 -7.88
N ARG A 298 -13.12 6.62 -9.09
CA ARG A 298 -12.15 5.61 -9.52
C ARG A 298 -11.43 6.11 -10.77
N VAL A 299 -10.13 6.33 -10.64
CA VAL A 299 -9.24 6.64 -11.76
C VAL A 299 -8.50 5.35 -12.10
N SER A 300 -8.90 4.68 -13.18
CA SER A 300 -8.32 3.39 -13.59
C SER A 300 -6.87 3.53 -14.05
N LEU A 301 -6.18 2.40 -14.22
CA LEU A 301 -4.76 2.34 -14.59
C LEU A 301 -4.47 3.06 -15.93
N GLU A 302 -5.43 3.00 -16.85
CA GLU A 302 -5.36 3.60 -18.18
C GLU A 302 -5.52 5.13 -18.15
N LYS A 303 -6.17 5.69 -17.11
CA LYS A 303 -6.42 7.15 -16.99
C LYS A 303 -5.19 7.91 -16.50
N ARG A 304 -4.14 7.94 -17.32
CA ARG A 304 -2.83 8.56 -17.01
C ARG A 304 -2.86 10.08 -17.14
N ASN A 305 -1.96 10.77 -16.43
CA ASN A 305 -1.76 12.23 -16.48
C ASN A 305 -2.99 13.08 -16.15
N LEU A 306 -3.90 12.52 -15.36
CA LEU A 306 -5.13 13.18 -14.97
C LEU A 306 -4.89 14.15 -13.80
N VAL A 307 -5.47 15.34 -13.88
CA VAL A 307 -5.28 16.40 -12.88
C VAL A 307 -6.64 16.84 -12.33
N PHE A 308 -6.81 16.71 -11.02
CA PHE A 308 -7.92 17.34 -10.30
C PHE A 308 -7.50 18.72 -9.80
N LEU A 309 -8.23 19.74 -10.20
CA LEU A 309 -8.03 21.11 -9.76
C LEU A 309 -9.32 21.62 -9.14
N GLY A 310 -9.34 21.73 -7.82
CA GLY A 310 -10.47 22.28 -7.10
C GLY A 310 -10.44 23.81 -7.04
N ASP A 311 -11.51 24.39 -6.50
CA ASP A 311 -11.57 25.82 -6.21
C ASP A 311 -10.97 26.16 -4.84
N GLY A 312 -10.63 25.19 -3.98
CA GLY A 312 -9.95 25.39 -2.70
C GLY A 312 -10.21 24.29 -1.68
N MET A 313 -9.25 24.04 -0.78
CA MET A 313 -9.48 23.18 0.39
C MET A 313 -10.71 23.67 1.18
N GLY A 314 -11.60 22.76 1.55
CA GLY A 314 -12.87 23.07 2.24
C GLY A 314 -13.95 23.68 1.36
N ARG A 315 -13.66 24.07 0.10
CA ARG A 315 -14.64 24.58 -0.87
C ARG A 315 -15.09 23.52 -1.86
N THR A 316 -14.14 22.79 -2.42
CA THR A 316 -14.39 21.64 -3.29
C THR A 316 -14.18 20.38 -2.48
N VAL A 317 -15.26 19.64 -2.18
CA VAL A 317 -15.23 18.48 -1.28
C VAL A 317 -15.77 17.24 -2.01
N ILE A 318 -14.96 16.19 -2.12
CA ILE A 318 -15.39 14.87 -2.56
C ILE A 318 -15.54 14.00 -1.31
N THR A 319 -16.74 13.47 -1.06
CA THR A 319 -17.06 12.77 0.19
C THR A 319 -17.72 11.41 -0.07
N GLY A 320 -17.35 10.43 0.75
CA GLY A 320 -17.93 9.09 0.78
C GLY A 320 -18.03 8.59 2.22
N SER A 321 -18.61 7.41 2.43
CA SER A 321 -18.82 6.84 3.77
C SER A 321 -18.69 5.31 3.80
N LEU A 322 -18.01 4.73 2.82
CA LEU A 322 -17.78 3.29 2.77
C LEU A 322 -16.84 2.85 3.90
N THR A 323 -17.12 1.69 4.48
CA THR A 323 -16.34 1.11 5.59
C THR A 323 -16.37 -0.42 5.54
N VAL A 324 -15.37 -1.09 6.11
CA VAL A 324 -15.31 -2.57 6.15
C VAL A 324 -16.44 -3.22 6.94
N GLY A 325 -17.19 -2.46 7.74
CA GLY A 325 -18.38 -2.96 8.43
C GLY A 325 -19.53 -3.34 7.47
N GLN A 326 -19.45 -2.94 6.21
CA GLN A 326 -20.43 -3.26 5.18
C GLN A 326 -20.13 -4.62 4.52
N PRO A 327 -21.14 -5.45 4.22
CA PRO A 327 -20.94 -6.76 3.61
C PRO A 327 -20.18 -6.68 2.28
N GLY A 328 -19.15 -7.51 2.10
CA GLY A 328 -18.38 -7.56 0.85
C GLY A 328 -17.53 -6.31 0.58
N ILE A 329 -17.16 -5.54 1.61
CA ILE A 329 -16.28 -4.37 1.47
C ILE A 329 -15.01 -4.61 2.28
N SER A 330 -13.87 -4.64 1.58
CA SER A 330 -12.55 -4.61 2.22
C SER A 330 -12.02 -3.19 2.32
N THR A 331 -10.97 -2.96 3.12
CA THR A 331 -10.30 -1.65 3.23
C THR A 331 -9.97 -1.06 1.87
N TYR A 332 -9.46 -1.88 0.93
CA TYR A 332 -9.16 -1.48 -0.45
C TYR A 332 -10.35 -0.85 -1.18
N ASN A 333 -11.57 -1.33 -0.90
CA ASN A 333 -12.80 -0.87 -1.54
C ASN A 333 -13.39 0.39 -0.89
N THR A 334 -13.01 0.71 0.36
CA THR A 334 -13.61 1.81 1.12
C THR A 334 -13.23 3.21 0.64
N ALA A 335 -12.18 3.32 -0.20
CA ALA A 335 -11.66 4.61 -0.66
C ALA A 335 -12.76 5.48 -1.30
N THR A 336 -12.94 6.71 -0.81
CA THR A 336 -13.79 7.70 -1.49
C THR A 336 -13.23 7.99 -2.88
N VAL A 337 -11.92 8.26 -2.97
CA VAL A 337 -11.19 8.40 -4.23
C VAL A 337 -10.09 7.34 -4.29
N ALA A 338 -10.04 6.56 -5.36
CA ALA A 338 -8.95 5.62 -5.61
C ALA A 338 -8.32 5.87 -6.98
N VAL A 339 -6.98 5.97 -7.02
CA VAL A 339 -6.23 6.39 -8.19
C VAL A 339 -5.16 5.38 -8.55
N LEU A 340 -5.26 4.78 -9.74
CA LEU A 340 -4.25 3.86 -10.29
C LEU A 340 -3.45 4.49 -11.44
N GLY A 341 -4.04 5.39 -12.23
CA GLY A 341 -3.41 5.97 -13.41
C GLY A 341 -2.19 6.84 -13.09
N ASP A 342 -1.04 6.55 -13.70
CA ASP A 342 0.24 7.22 -13.43
C ASP A 342 0.24 8.72 -13.74
N GLY A 343 1.06 9.47 -13.00
CA GLY A 343 1.24 10.92 -13.18
C GLY A 343 0.01 11.73 -12.75
N PHE A 344 -0.82 11.17 -11.87
CA PHE A 344 -1.99 11.82 -11.31
C PHE A 344 -1.59 13.03 -10.46
N MET A 345 -2.39 14.08 -10.53
CA MET A 345 -2.20 15.24 -9.69
C MET A 345 -3.51 15.73 -9.08
N ALA A 346 -3.45 16.24 -7.86
CA ALA A 346 -4.59 16.89 -7.22
C ALA A 346 -4.13 18.16 -6.51
N ARG A 347 -4.91 19.24 -6.64
CA ARG A 347 -4.68 20.48 -5.90
C ARG A 347 -5.96 21.22 -5.56
N ASP A 348 -5.92 21.93 -4.43
CA ASP A 348 -6.94 22.87 -3.98
C ASP A 348 -8.31 22.20 -3.75
N LEU A 349 -8.36 21.04 -3.09
CA LEU A 349 -9.61 20.32 -2.80
C LEU A 349 -9.53 19.47 -1.51
N THR A 350 -10.68 19.06 -1.01
CA THR A 350 -10.83 18.12 0.12
C THR A 350 -11.34 16.77 -0.39
N ILE A 351 -10.72 15.68 0.07
CA ILE A 351 -11.23 14.32 -0.07
C ILE A 351 -11.47 13.76 1.33
N GLN A 352 -12.67 13.27 1.59
CA GLN A 352 -13.02 12.79 2.91
C GLN A 352 -13.81 11.48 2.91
N ASN A 353 -13.65 10.73 3.99
CA ASN A 353 -14.53 9.62 4.33
C ASN A 353 -15.22 9.90 5.68
N THR A 354 -16.54 9.98 5.68
CA THR A 354 -17.39 10.36 6.82
C THR A 354 -18.07 9.17 7.49
N ALA A 355 -17.58 7.94 7.29
CA ALA A 355 -18.11 6.76 7.96
C ALA A 355 -18.19 7.00 9.50
N GLY A 356 -19.42 6.94 10.06
CA GLY A 356 -19.72 7.27 11.45
C GLY A 356 -19.53 6.10 12.42
N ALA A 357 -19.50 6.31 13.73
CA ALA A 357 -19.31 5.21 14.70
C ALA A 357 -20.47 4.19 14.73
N PRO A 358 -20.21 2.92 15.07
CA PRO A 358 -18.89 2.29 15.22
C PRO A 358 -18.34 1.86 13.85
N THR A 359 -17.31 2.55 13.37
CA THR A 359 -16.64 2.22 12.10
C THR A 359 -15.19 1.85 12.33
N HIS A 360 -14.76 0.84 11.59
CA HIS A 360 -13.38 0.42 11.48
C HIS A 360 -12.75 1.13 10.28
N GLN A 361 -11.91 0.46 9.49
CA GLN A 361 -11.20 1.05 8.35
C GLN A 361 -12.15 1.75 7.36
N ALA A 362 -11.80 2.98 6.97
CA ALA A 362 -12.57 3.81 6.05
C ALA A 362 -11.67 4.83 5.33
N VAL A 363 -11.26 4.50 4.10
CA VAL A 363 -10.27 5.26 3.34
C VAL A 363 -10.89 6.49 2.68
N ALA A 364 -10.25 7.65 2.81
CA ALA A 364 -10.59 8.86 2.05
C ALA A 364 -9.93 8.81 0.67
N LEU A 365 -8.61 8.65 0.64
CA LEU A 365 -7.82 8.60 -0.60
C LEU A 365 -6.93 7.36 -0.62
N ARG A 366 -7.02 6.58 -1.71
CA ARG A 366 -6.06 5.52 -2.06
C ARG A 366 -5.26 5.91 -3.30
N VAL A 367 -3.94 5.82 -3.23
CA VAL A 367 -3.03 6.16 -4.34
C VAL A 367 -2.14 4.98 -4.71
N ASP A 368 -2.24 4.59 -5.98
CA ASP A 368 -1.50 3.55 -6.72
C ASP A 368 -0.87 4.13 -8.00
N SER A 369 -0.71 5.44 -8.05
CA SER A 369 -0.23 6.20 -9.19
C SER A 369 1.25 6.53 -9.02
N ASP A 370 2.09 6.06 -9.95
CA ASP A 370 3.50 6.41 -9.96
C ASP A 370 3.69 7.87 -10.39
N LEU A 371 4.66 8.55 -9.77
CA LEU A 371 4.94 9.97 -10.00
C LEU A 371 3.72 10.88 -9.73
N SER A 372 2.96 10.56 -8.67
CA SER A 372 1.79 11.34 -8.27
C SER A 372 2.15 12.55 -7.40
N LEU A 373 1.42 13.65 -7.58
CA LEU A 373 1.61 14.91 -6.85
C LEU A 373 0.29 15.44 -6.29
N ILE A 374 0.17 15.46 -4.97
CA ILE A 374 -0.97 16.00 -4.24
C ILE A 374 -0.49 17.26 -3.52
N GLU A 375 -0.96 18.44 -3.91
CA GLU A 375 -0.50 19.73 -3.35
C GLU A 375 -1.66 20.58 -2.84
N ASN A 376 -1.55 21.13 -1.63
CA ASN A 376 -2.60 21.96 -1.03
C ASN A 376 -3.98 21.28 -1.04
N CYS A 377 -4.00 20.02 -0.63
CA CYS A 377 -5.22 19.24 -0.47
C CYS A 377 -5.46 18.89 1.00
N GLU A 378 -6.72 18.61 1.29
CA GLU A 378 -7.14 18.14 2.60
C GLU A 378 -7.68 16.71 2.51
N LEU A 379 -7.18 15.84 3.39
CA LEU A 379 -7.52 14.43 3.45
C LEU A 379 -8.08 14.13 4.85
N LEU A 380 -9.40 13.93 4.94
CA LEU A 380 -10.10 13.78 6.22
C LEU A 380 -10.70 12.39 6.39
N GLY A 381 -10.44 11.77 7.54
CA GLY A 381 -11.09 10.52 7.91
C GLY A 381 -10.86 10.20 9.38
N ASN A 382 -10.97 8.91 9.70
CA ASN A 382 -10.68 8.36 11.01
C ASN A 382 -9.59 7.30 10.88
N GLN A 383 -9.94 6.02 11.02
CA GLN A 383 -9.04 4.92 10.78
C GLN A 383 -8.78 4.77 9.28
N ASP A 384 -7.52 4.63 8.89
CA ASP A 384 -7.08 4.36 7.51
C ASP A 384 -7.38 5.50 6.51
N THR A 385 -7.24 6.77 6.93
CA THR A 385 -7.61 7.94 6.10
C THR A 385 -6.91 7.99 4.73
N LEU A 386 -5.58 7.94 4.72
CA LEU A 386 -4.76 7.97 3.50
C LEU A 386 -4.08 6.62 3.31
N TYR A 387 -4.49 5.91 2.27
CA TYR A 387 -3.82 4.71 1.79
C TYR A 387 -2.81 5.07 0.70
N ALA A 388 -1.61 5.46 1.12
CA ALA A 388 -0.45 5.67 0.26
C ALA A 388 0.11 4.31 -0.17
N HIS A 389 -0.66 3.62 -1.03
CA HIS A 389 -0.60 2.19 -1.21
C HIS A 389 0.72 1.72 -1.83
N SER A 390 1.08 2.23 -3.01
CA SER A 390 2.22 1.75 -3.79
C SER A 390 2.91 2.87 -4.59
N LEU A 391 4.10 2.60 -5.13
CA LEU A 391 4.82 3.48 -6.07
C LEU A 391 5.26 4.82 -5.47
N ARG A 392 5.70 5.78 -6.30
CA ARG A 392 6.30 7.04 -5.85
C ARG A 392 5.26 8.15 -5.77
N GLN A 393 5.18 8.80 -4.62
CA GLN A 393 4.13 9.78 -4.30
C GLN A 393 4.72 11.01 -3.60
N TYR A 394 4.20 12.19 -3.91
CA TYR A 394 4.60 13.45 -3.28
C TYR A 394 3.38 14.21 -2.76
N TYR A 395 3.36 14.48 -1.46
CA TYR A 395 2.32 15.25 -0.78
C TYR A 395 2.93 16.56 -0.29
N LYS A 396 2.42 17.70 -0.73
CA LYS A 396 2.99 19.01 -0.41
C LYS A 396 1.96 19.96 0.16
N SER A 397 2.24 20.57 1.31
CA SER A 397 1.34 21.54 1.94
C SER A 397 -0.06 20.99 2.18
N CYS A 398 -0.20 19.68 2.40
CA CYS A 398 -1.49 19.04 2.61
C CYS A 398 -1.89 19.05 4.10
N ARG A 399 -3.20 19.03 4.37
CA ARG A 399 -3.76 18.76 5.70
C ARG A 399 -4.28 17.33 5.75
N ILE A 400 -3.71 16.48 6.61
CA ILE A 400 -4.09 15.06 6.73
C ILE A 400 -4.59 14.80 8.14
N GLN A 401 -5.82 14.32 8.29
CA GLN A 401 -6.46 14.13 9.58
C GLN A 401 -7.01 12.71 9.75
N GLY A 402 -6.73 12.08 10.89
CA GLY A 402 -7.30 10.79 11.26
C GLY A 402 -6.94 10.36 12.68
N ASN A 403 -7.17 9.09 13.03
CA ASN A 403 -6.85 8.59 14.38
C ASN A 403 -5.97 7.33 14.39
N VAL A 404 -6.36 6.24 13.73
CA VAL A 404 -5.58 4.99 13.66
C VAL A 404 -5.03 4.78 12.29
N ASP A 405 -3.74 4.50 12.21
CA ASP A 405 -3.06 4.06 10.99
C ASP A 405 -3.42 4.95 9.79
N PHE A 406 -3.64 6.25 10.06
CA PHE A 406 -4.37 7.10 9.13
C PHE A 406 -3.51 7.58 7.96
N ILE A 407 -2.21 7.26 7.99
CA ILE A 407 -1.31 7.26 6.84
C ILE A 407 -0.67 5.87 6.75
N PHE A 408 -1.10 5.03 5.80
CA PHE A 408 -0.68 3.64 5.73
C PHE A 408 -0.46 3.16 4.30
N GLY A 409 0.24 2.04 4.15
CA GLY A 409 0.58 1.46 2.85
C GLY A 409 2.08 1.19 2.69
N ASN A 410 2.51 0.97 1.46
CA ASN A 410 3.89 0.58 1.12
C ASN A 410 4.38 1.34 -0.12
N SER A 411 4.00 2.61 -0.26
CA SER A 411 4.56 3.51 -1.26
C SER A 411 5.93 4.06 -0.83
N ALA A 412 6.67 4.61 -1.80
CA ALA A 412 7.73 5.57 -1.55
C ALA A 412 7.10 6.97 -1.53
N ALA A 413 6.69 7.45 -0.36
CA ALA A 413 5.96 8.70 -0.21
C ALA A 413 6.75 9.75 0.58
N ILE A 414 6.78 10.97 0.05
CA ILE A 414 7.31 12.13 0.75
C ILE A 414 6.13 13.05 1.11
N PHE A 415 6.07 13.42 2.39
CA PHE A 415 5.19 14.43 2.95
C PHE A 415 6.03 15.66 3.25
N ASP A 416 5.77 16.74 2.53
CA ASP A 416 6.57 17.96 2.53
C ASP A 416 5.73 19.16 2.97
N ASN A 417 6.09 19.82 4.08
CA ASN A 417 5.35 20.95 4.63
C ASN A 417 3.87 20.63 4.94
N CYS A 418 3.55 19.36 5.25
CA CYS A 418 2.19 18.93 5.56
C CYS A 418 1.82 19.20 7.03
N THR A 419 0.54 19.44 7.29
CA THR A 419 -0.04 19.45 8.64
C THR A 419 -0.78 18.12 8.88
N ILE A 420 -0.36 17.38 9.90
CA ILE A 420 -0.86 16.05 10.27
C ILE A 420 -1.59 16.17 11.60
N LEU A 421 -2.89 15.87 11.61
CA LEU A 421 -3.78 16.11 12.74
C LEU A 421 -4.39 14.81 13.28
N VAL A 422 -4.12 14.50 14.55
CA VAL A 422 -4.79 13.43 15.28
C VAL A 422 -6.18 13.89 15.70
N ALA A 423 -7.22 13.19 15.26
CA ALA A 423 -8.60 13.40 15.64
C ALA A 423 -9.02 12.47 16.79
N PRO A 424 -10.06 12.81 17.56
CA PRO A 424 -10.63 11.90 18.57
C PRO A 424 -11.15 10.59 17.95
N ARG A 425 -11.23 9.53 18.76
CA ARG A 425 -12.03 8.35 18.39
C ARG A 425 -13.51 8.70 18.36
N LEU A 426 -14.25 8.08 17.45
CA LEU A 426 -15.69 8.29 17.36
C LEU A 426 -16.49 7.66 18.51
N VAL A 427 -15.92 6.65 19.20
CA VAL A 427 -16.58 5.94 20.30
C VAL A 427 -15.86 6.20 21.62
N LYS A 428 -16.58 6.79 22.59
CA LYS A 428 -16.11 7.05 23.96
C LYS A 428 -14.72 7.74 24.02
N PRO A 429 -14.52 8.85 23.28
CA PRO A 429 -13.21 9.53 23.23
C PRO A 429 -12.70 9.96 24.61
N GLU A 430 -13.58 10.21 25.58
CA GLU A 430 -13.22 10.58 26.95
C GLU A 430 -12.51 9.48 27.76
N LYS A 431 -12.51 8.24 27.26
CA LYS A 431 -11.78 7.10 27.83
C LYS A 431 -10.32 7.04 27.38
N GLY A 432 -9.95 7.82 26.38
CA GLY A 432 -8.63 7.81 25.78
C GLY A 432 -8.36 6.62 24.87
N GLU A 433 -7.25 6.70 24.14
CA GLU A 433 -6.89 5.75 23.10
C GLU A 433 -5.37 5.63 22.93
N SER A 434 -5.00 4.63 22.12
CA SER A 434 -3.67 4.48 21.55
C SER A 434 -3.83 4.64 20.04
N ASN A 435 -3.15 5.64 19.48
CA ASN A 435 -3.20 5.98 18.07
C ASN A 435 -1.79 5.89 17.47
N ALA A 436 -1.68 5.32 16.28
CA ALA A 436 -0.49 5.41 15.46
C ALA A 436 -0.79 6.33 14.27
N VAL A 437 0.11 7.28 14.00
CA VAL A 437 0.00 8.15 12.83
C VAL A 437 0.21 7.36 11.55
N THR A 438 1.21 6.49 11.56
CA THR A 438 1.60 5.71 10.39
C THR A 438 1.59 4.20 10.59
N ALA A 439 1.27 3.47 9.53
CA ALA A 439 1.37 2.01 9.48
C ALA A 439 1.99 1.60 8.13
N GLN A 440 3.33 1.63 8.08
CA GLN A 440 4.06 1.33 6.86
C GLN A 440 4.28 -0.17 6.72
N GLY A 441 3.97 -0.69 5.53
CA GLY A 441 3.85 -2.12 5.24
C GLY A 441 4.90 -2.66 4.27
N ARG A 442 6.16 -2.21 4.34
CA ARG A 442 7.25 -2.87 3.58
C ARG A 442 7.36 -4.33 4.02
N THR A 443 7.39 -5.25 3.06
CA THR A 443 7.41 -6.70 3.32
C THR A 443 8.70 -7.36 2.85
N ASP A 444 9.48 -6.68 2.01
CA ASP A 444 10.77 -7.16 1.50
C ASP A 444 11.83 -6.06 1.56
N PRO A 445 13.05 -6.34 2.08
CA PRO A 445 14.14 -5.37 2.14
C PRO A 445 14.60 -4.84 0.78
N ALA A 446 14.31 -5.54 -0.32
CA ALA A 446 14.59 -5.07 -1.68
C ALA A 446 13.60 -4.00 -2.16
N GLN A 447 12.44 -3.85 -1.49
CA GLN A 447 11.47 -2.82 -1.84
C GLN A 447 12.03 -1.43 -1.51
N SER A 448 12.02 -0.57 -2.51
CA SER A 448 12.51 0.81 -2.42
C SER A 448 11.38 1.75 -1.99
N THR A 449 10.76 1.44 -0.85
CA THR A 449 9.52 2.06 -0.34
C THR A 449 9.70 2.55 1.08
N GLY A 450 8.85 3.45 1.54
CA GLY A 450 8.96 4.06 2.86
C GLY A 450 8.31 5.43 2.90
N PHE A 451 7.96 5.90 4.10
CA PHE A 451 7.44 7.25 4.30
C PHE A 451 8.52 8.19 4.82
N VAL A 452 8.58 9.38 4.21
CA VAL A 452 9.46 10.47 4.62
C VAL A 452 8.61 11.68 4.97
N PHE A 453 8.76 12.20 6.18
CA PHE A 453 8.13 13.45 6.62
C PHE A 453 9.21 14.53 6.68
N ARG A 454 8.97 15.67 6.01
CA ARG A 454 9.88 16.81 5.88
C ARG A 454 9.12 18.12 6.02
N ASP A 455 9.66 19.03 6.82
CA ASP A 455 9.04 20.26 7.28
C ASP A 455 7.56 20.12 7.75
N CYS A 456 7.17 18.94 8.24
CA CYS A 456 5.80 18.64 8.66
C CYS A 456 5.51 19.13 10.08
N LEU A 457 4.25 19.51 10.32
CA LEU A 457 3.68 19.75 11.65
C LEU A 457 2.79 18.57 12.03
N ILE A 458 3.08 17.90 13.16
CA ILE A 458 2.21 16.86 13.74
C ILE A 458 1.55 17.41 15.02
N ASN A 459 0.22 17.41 15.09
CA ASN A 459 -0.55 17.90 16.24
C ASN A 459 -1.89 17.15 16.39
N GLY A 460 -2.70 17.48 17.39
CA GLY A 460 -4.11 17.07 17.48
C GLY A 460 -5.06 18.13 16.91
N THR A 461 -6.27 17.73 16.52
CA THR A 461 -7.37 18.69 16.30
C THR A 461 -7.72 19.42 17.60
N GLU A 462 -8.47 20.52 17.52
CA GLU A 462 -8.85 21.27 18.72
C GLU A 462 -9.63 20.39 19.72
N GLU A 463 -10.52 19.53 19.22
CA GLU A 463 -11.30 18.57 20.00
C GLU A 463 -10.40 17.53 20.66
N TYR A 464 -9.43 17.00 19.91
CA TYR A 464 -8.44 16.07 20.45
C TYR A 464 -7.63 16.71 21.57
N MET A 465 -7.16 17.94 21.37
CA MET A 465 -6.34 18.64 22.34
C MET A 465 -7.11 18.99 23.62
N LYS A 466 -8.43 19.22 23.54
CA LYS A 466 -9.30 19.36 24.73
C LYS A 466 -9.32 18.07 25.56
N LEU A 467 -9.52 16.92 24.92
CA LEU A 467 -9.53 15.61 25.58
C LEU A 467 -8.16 15.26 26.16
N TYR A 468 -7.11 15.43 25.36
CA TYR A 468 -5.73 15.20 25.76
C TYR A 468 -5.35 16.03 26.99
N ARG A 469 -5.65 17.34 27.02
CA ARG A 469 -5.37 18.20 28.17
C ARG A 469 -6.16 17.78 29.42
N GLY A 470 -7.37 17.25 29.24
CA GLY A 470 -8.20 16.74 30.33
C GLY A 470 -7.65 15.45 30.95
N LYS A 471 -7.12 14.52 30.15
CA LYS A 471 -6.55 13.23 30.63
C LYS A 471 -5.30 12.78 29.85
N PRO A 472 -4.14 13.44 29.98
CA PRO A 472 -2.97 13.17 29.13
C PRO A 472 -2.46 11.73 29.14
N LYS A 473 -2.65 11.00 30.26
CA LYS A 473 -2.23 9.58 30.38
C LYS A 473 -3.13 8.61 29.63
N ALA A 474 -4.37 9.00 29.33
CA ALA A 474 -5.34 8.18 28.63
C ALA A 474 -5.17 8.25 27.11
N HIS A 475 -4.59 9.34 26.60
CA HIS A 475 -4.43 9.65 25.17
C HIS A 475 -2.97 9.49 24.74
N ARG A 476 -2.64 8.36 24.11
CA ARG A 476 -1.28 8.02 23.67
C ARG A 476 -1.18 8.04 22.14
N ASN A 477 -0.17 8.73 21.62
CA ASN A 477 0.12 8.77 20.19
C ASN A 477 1.51 8.21 19.90
N TYR A 478 1.64 7.52 18.77
CA TYR A 478 2.88 6.95 18.26
C TYR A 478 3.07 7.43 16.82
N LEU A 479 4.32 7.70 16.44
CA LEU A 479 4.61 8.17 15.07
C LEU A 479 4.32 7.06 14.06
N GLY A 480 4.49 5.80 14.44
CA GLY A 480 3.99 4.69 13.67
C GLY A 480 3.99 3.37 14.42
N GLN A 481 3.50 2.33 13.76
CA GLN A 481 3.59 0.94 14.20
C GLN A 481 4.03 0.02 13.06
N ALA A 482 4.72 -1.07 13.40
CA ALA A 482 5.09 -2.12 12.45
C ALA A 482 3.86 -2.97 12.12
N VAL A 483 3.49 -3.10 10.85
CA VAL A 483 2.46 -4.06 10.44
C VAL A 483 3.09 -5.42 10.10
N GLU A 484 4.22 -5.43 9.39
CA GLU A 484 4.80 -6.66 8.78
C GLU A 484 6.28 -6.92 9.12
N GLY A 485 6.79 -6.32 10.20
CA GLY A 485 8.13 -6.62 10.73
C GLY A 485 9.33 -6.03 9.97
N VAL A 486 9.12 -5.36 8.83
CA VAL A 486 10.16 -4.57 8.13
C VAL A 486 9.80 -3.09 8.15
N LEU A 487 9.86 -2.46 9.33
CA LEU A 487 9.52 -1.05 9.49
C LEU A 487 10.45 -0.12 8.69
N GLN A 488 9.87 0.77 7.89
CA GLN A 488 10.53 1.98 7.37
C GLN A 488 9.59 3.19 7.37
N ASN A 489 9.67 4.02 8.40
CA ASN A 489 9.43 5.46 8.23
C ASN A 489 10.70 6.20 8.64
N CYS A 490 11.03 7.25 7.90
CA CYS A 490 12.05 8.21 8.30
C CYS A 490 11.35 9.52 8.63
N VAL A 491 11.48 9.95 9.88
CA VAL A 491 11.03 11.26 10.36
C VAL A 491 12.27 12.16 10.28
N HIS A 492 12.31 13.04 9.28
CA HIS A 492 13.49 13.88 9.03
C HIS A 492 13.26 15.30 9.51
N THR A 493 13.79 15.63 10.70
CA THR A 493 13.88 17.03 11.14
C THR A 493 14.96 17.78 10.37
N LEU A 494 14.58 18.70 9.48
CA LEU A 494 15.52 19.46 8.66
C LEU A 494 16.05 20.67 9.44
N GLN A 495 17.14 20.45 10.18
CA GLN A 495 18.13 21.50 10.40
C GLN A 495 19.48 20.95 9.93
N LEU A 496 19.84 21.33 8.70
CA LEU A 496 21.15 21.15 8.05
C LEU A 496 21.61 19.69 7.80
N GLY A 497 21.45 19.24 6.55
CA GLY A 497 22.51 18.52 5.83
C GLY A 497 23.00 17.15 6.30
N SER A 498 22.24 16.35 7.07
CA SER A 498 22.69 15.00 7.43
C SER A 498 21.57 13.95 7.40
N THR A 499 21.90 12.78 6.84
CA THR A 499 21.13 11.54 6.67
C THR A 499 20.25 11.13 7.86
N CYS A 500 19.15 10.41 7.58
CA CYS A 500 18.32 9.73 8.59
C CYS A 500 19.22 8.78 9.39
N ASP A 501 19.37 8.99 10.71
CA ASP A 501 20.26 8.19 11.57
C ASP A 501 19.47 7.09 12.31
N LYS A 502 20.13 6.00 12.65
CA LYS A 502 19.62 4.81 13.36
C LYS A 502 18.83 5.18 14.63
N ALA A 503 19.27 6.21 15.36
CA ALA A 503 18.61 6.71 16.56
C ALA A 503 17.18 7.27 16.31
N ARG A 504 16.88 7.75 15.10
CA ARG A 504 15.57 8.30 14.71
C ARG A 504 14.58 7.21 14.27
N VAL A 505 15.08 6.09 13.75
CA VAL A 505 14.27 4.89 13.43
C VAL A 505 13.77 4.22 14.72
N ASP A 506 14.60 4.18 15.78
CA ASP A 506 14.24 3.64 17.09
C ASP A 506 13.29 4.54 17.91
N ALA A 507 13.08 5.80 17.48
CA ALA A 507 12.12 6.71 18.11
C ALA A 507 10.66 6.42 17.72
N MET A 508 10.43 5.62 16.68
CA MET A 508 9.09 5.35 16.15
C MET A 508 8.22 4.50 17.08
N GLU A 509 8.83 3.70 17.97
CA GLU A 509 8.15 2.85 18.95
C GLU A 509 7.97 3.53 20.32
N ARG A 510 8.55 4.72 20.51
CA ARG A 510 8.44 5.48 21.76
C ARG A 510 7.25 6.42 21.69
N GLY A 511 6.21 6.10 22.45
CA GLY A 511 5.00 6.93 22.53
C GLY A 511 5.34 8.37 22.90
N PHE A 512 4.74 9.32 22.18
CA PHE A 512 4.91 10.74 22.41
C PHE A 512 3.63 11.35 22.99
N ARG A 513 3.82 12.44 23.74
CA ARG A 513 2.75 13.17 24.44
C ARG A 513 2.38 14.40 23.63
N ALA A 514 1.10 14.59 23.33
CA ALA A 514 0.62 15.74 22.56
C ALA A 514 0.86 17.11 23.27
N GLY A 515 1.33 17.12 24.51
CA GLY A 515 1.77 18.32 25.26
C GLY A 515 3.28 18.52 25.35
N ASP A 516 4.08 17.51 25.00
CA ASP A 516 5.53 17.67 24.77
C ASP A 516 5.79 18.24 23.35
N ALA A 517 4.71 18.45 22.59
CA ALA A 517 4.66 19.03 21.25
C ALA A 517 4.54 20.56 21.32
N VAL A 518 5.60 21.22 21.77
CA VAL A 518 5.94 22.53 21.21
C VAL A 518 6.86 22.23 20.02
N LEU A 519 6.31 22.27 18.81
CA LEU A 519 7.05 22.27 17.54
C LEU A 519 7.95 21.04 17.29
N TRP A 520 7.34 19.89 16.96
CA TRP A 520 8.01 19.03 15.98
C TRP A 520 7.71 19.62 14.60
N ARG A 521 8.54 20.60 14.18
CA ARG A 521 8.90 20.66 12.75
C ARG A 521 9.73 19.41 12.54
N VAL A 522 9.17 18.43 11.85
CA VAL A 522 9.96 17.34 11.26
C VAL A 522 10.38 17.87 9.93
#